data_AF-A0A2V3TSC9-F1
#
_entry.id   AF-A0A2V3TSC9-F1
#
_cell.length_a   1.000
_cell.length_b   1.000
_cell.length_c   1.000
_cell.angle_alpha   90.00
_cell.angle_beta   90.00
_cell.angle_gamma   90.00
#
_symmetry.space_group_name_H-M   'P 1'
#
loop_
_entity.id
_entity.type
_entity.pdbx_description
1 polymer ?
#
loop_
_entity_poly.entity_id
_entity_poly.type
_entity_poly.pdbx_seq_one_letter_code
_entity_poly.pdbx_strand_id
1 'polypeptide(L)'
;MRALATVLLTAVAVSGCSFLPAAGPTTSAIETGADVATAEGLFARYEIIDITPAVVEALRARPLDSLLVTFGDNRPAVEPVIGVGDAVAVQV
;
A
#
# COMPACT_ATOMS: atom_id res chain seq x y z
N MET A 1 1.77 -0.86 48.03
CA MET A 1 0.47 -0.70 47.33
C MET A 1 0.57 0.17 46.07
N ARG A 2 1.16 1.38 46.13
CA ARG A 2 1.28 2.28 44.95
C ARG A 2 2.10 1.68 43.79
N ALA A 3 3.24 1.05 44.09
CA ALA A 3 4.09 0.40 43.08
C ALA A 3 3.41 -0.79 42.38
N LEU A 4 2.58 -1.54 43.11
CA LEU A 4 1.84 -2.67 42.55
C LEU A 4 0.74 -2.18 41.59
N ALA A 5 0.07 -1.08 41.95
CA ALA A 5 -0.93 -0.45 41.09
C ALA A 5 -0.32 0.09 39.78
N THR A 6 0.86 0.70 39.83
CA THR A 6 1.54 1.22 38.62
C THR A 6 2.04 0.10 37.70
N VAL A 7 2.52 -1.01 38.25
CA VAL A 7 2.93 -2.18 37.47
C VAL A 7 1.72 -2.83 36.80
N LEU A 8 0.60 -2.94 37.51
CA LEU A 8 -0.62 -3.51 36.94
C LEU A 8 -1.17 -2.65 35.78
N LEU A 9 -1.19 -1.32 35.95
CA LEU A 9 -1.70 -0.39 34.94
C LEU A 9 -0.88 -0.40 33.66
N THR A 10 0.45 -0.49 33.78
CA THR A 10 1.36 -0.56 32.62
C THR A 10 1.27 -1.90 31.90
N ALA A 11 1.14 -3.01 32.63
CA ALA A 11 0.93 -4.33 32.02
C ALA A 11 -0.37 -4.40 31.21
N VAL A 12 -1.46 -3.85 31.74
CA VAL A 12 -2.76 -3.80 31.03
C VAL A 12 -2.67 -2.90 29.80
N ALA A 13 -2.00 -1.74 29.90
CA ALA A 13 -1.83 -0.83 28.76
C ALA A 13 -1.03 -1.45 27.61
N VAL A 14 0.06 -2.19 27.90
CA VAL A 14 0.89 -2.85 26.88
C VAL A 14 0.20 -4.09 26.30
N SER A 15 -0.66 -4.78 27.06
CA SER A 15 -1.45 -5.90 26.55
C SER A 15 -2.46 -5.50 25.46
N GLY A 16 -2.88 -4.23 25.40
CA GLY A 16 -3.71 -3.73 24.31
C GLY A 16 -3.02 -3.79 22.95
N CYS A 17 -1.68 -3.81 22.91
CA CYS A 17 -0.92 -3.87 21.68
C CYS A 17 -1.03 -5.22 20.96
N SER A 18 -1.44 -6.29 21.64
CA SER A 18 -1.70 -7.60 21.01
C SER A 18 -3.10 -7.69 20.38
N PHE A 19 -3.97 -6.71 20.62
CA PHE A 19 -5.32 -6.65 20.06
C PHE A 19 -5.43 -5.72 18.83
N LEU A 20 -4.34 -5.05 18.46
CA LEU A 20 -4.29 -4.41 17.15
C LEU A 20 -4.43 -5.50 16.08
N PRO A 21 -5.29 -5.30 15.06
CA PRO A 21 -5.31 -6.19 13.91
C PRO A 21 -3.88 -6.34 13.39
N ALA A 22 -3.39 -7.57 13.30
CA ALA A 22 -2.12 -7.84 12.66
C ALA A 22 -2.23 -7.31 11.22
N ALA A 23 -1.56 -6.19 10.96
CA ALA A 23 -1.54 -5.58 9.64
C ALA A 23 -0.59 -6.39 8.75
N GLY A 24 -1.16 -7.33 8.01
CA GLY A 24 -0.44 -8.12 7.01
C GLY A 24 0.03 -9.49 7.50
N PRO A 25 0.62 -10.28 6.57
CA PRO A 25 1.15 -11.61 6.87
C PRO A 25 2.32 -11.53 7.84
N THR A 26 2.45 -12.53 8.71
CA THR A 26 3.65 -12.70 9.54
C THR A 26 4.85 -13.06 8.67
N THR A 27 6.06 -12.80 9.13
CA THR A 27 7.31 -13.16 8.41
C THR A 27 7.32 -14.63 8.01
N SER A 28 6.88 -15.51 8.92
CA SER A 28 6.73 -16.94 8.66
C SER A 28 5.71 -17.26 7.56
N ALA A 29 4.62 -16.50 7.45
CA ALA A 29 3.61 -16.69 6.41
C ALA A 29 4.11 -16.25 5.03
N ILE A 30 5.05 -15.29 4.98
CA ILE A 30 5.70 -14.86 3.74
C ILE A 30 6.69 -15.94 3.30
N GLU A 31 7.60 -16.37 4.18
CA GLU A 31 8.61 -17.40 3.85
C GLU A 31 7.96 -18.73 3.43
N THR A 32 6.94 -19.18 4.16
CA THR A 32 6.22 -20.43 3.84
C THR A 32 5.37 -20.29 2.56
N GLY A 33 4.96 -19.06 2.22
CA GLY A 33 4.14 -18.76 1.04
C GLY A 33 4.94 -18.41 -0.22
N ALA A 34 6.26 -18.26 -0.11
CA ALA A 34 7.15 -17.91 -1.22
C ALA A 34 7.38 -19.10 -2.17
N ASP A 35 7.53 -20.31 -1.62
CA ASP A 35 7.77 -21.53 -2.38
C ASP A 35 6.68 -22.57 -2.13
N VAL A 36 5.47 -22.33 -2.63
CA VAL A 36 4.41 -23.34 -2.62
C VAL A 36 4.43 -24.11 -3.93
N ALA A 37 5.06 -25.28 -3.91
CA ALA A 37 4.95 -26.25 -5.00
C ALA A 37 3.53 -26.83 -5.00
N THR A 38 2.71 -26.45 -5.98
CA THR A 38 1.42 -27.10 -6.25
C THR A 38 1.55 -28.09 -7.41
N ALA A 39 0.54 -28.93 -7.61
CA ALA A 39 0.53 -29.90 -8.70
C ALA A 39 0.57 -29.24 -10.09
N GLU A 40 0.27 -27.94 -10.17
CA GLU A 40 0.22 -27.14 -11.39
C GLU A 40 1.46 -26.23 -11.58
N GLY A 41 2.40 -26.19 -10.62
CA GLY A 41 3.63 -25.38 -10.69
C GLY A 41 4.02 -24.72 -9.37
N LEU A 42 5.07 -23.88 -9.41
CA LEU A 42 5.47 -23.06 -8.26
C LEU A 42 4.56 -21.81 -8.21
N PHE A 43 3.60 -21.79 -7.28
CA PHE A 43 2.76 -20.62 -7.06
C PHE A 43 3.28 -19.83 -5.86
N ALA A 44 4.05 -18.79 -6.14
CA ALA A 44 4.47 -17.83 -5.12
C ALA A 44 3.30 -16.88 -4.81
N ARG A 45 2.68 -17.01 -3.62
CA ARG A 45 1.69 -16.01 -3.15
C ARG A 45 2.38 -14.70 -2.76
N TYR A 46 3.68 -14.77 -2.50
CA TYR A 46 4.58 -13.66 -2.23
C TYR A 46 5.90 -13.92 -2.96
N GLU A 47 6.39 -12.95 -3.72
CA GLU A 47 7.69 -13.04 -4.39
C GLU A 47 8.73 -12.27 -3.59
N ILE A 48 9.84 -12.94 -3.23
CA ILE A 48 10.98 -12.31 -2.56
C ILE A 48 11.98 -11.92 -3.64
N ILE A 49 12.19 -10.63 -3.82
CA ILE A 49 13.06 -10.07 -4.87
C ILE A 49 14.28 -9.42 -4.21
N ASP A 50 15.47 -9.81 -4.66
CA ASP A 50 16.71 -9.18 -4.24
C ASP A 50 16.83 -7.76 -4.81
N ILE A 51 17.13 -6.79 -3.94
CA ILE A 51 17.32 -5.40 -4.35
C ILE A 51 18.73 -5.24 -4.90
N THR A 52 18.83 -5.26 -6.23
CA THR A 52 20.08 -5.00 -6.97
C THR A 52 20.15 -3.54 -7.44
N PRO A 53 21.35 -3.03 -7.82
CA PRO A 53 21.48 -1.69 -8.38
C PRO A 53 20.59 -1.46 -9.61
N ALA A 54 20.37 -2.49 -10.45
CA ALA A 54 19.48 -2.40 -11.60
C ALA A 54 18.01 -2.19 -11.19
N VAL A 55 17.55 -2.87 -10.12
CA VAL A 55 16.22 -2.67 -9.55
C VAL A 55 16.08 -1.25 -8.98
N VAL A 56 17.11 -0.75 -8.31
CA VAL A 56 17.11 0.63 -7.79
C VAL A 56 16.98 1.66 -8.91
N GLU A 57 17.74 1.50 -10.00
CA GLU A 57 17.64 2.41 -11.15
C GLU A 57 16.28 2.31 -11.86
N ALA A 58 15.71 1.11 -11.96
CA ALA A 58 14.35 0.94 -12.49
C ALA A 58 13.29 1.63 -11.60
N LEU A 59 13.40 1.51 -10.27
CA LEU A 59 12.49 2.14 -9.33
C LEU A 59 12.68 3.66 -9.25
N ARG A 60 13.86 4.19 -9.58
CA ARG A 60 14.14 5.63 -9.60
C ARG A 60 13.27 6.38 -10.61
N ALA A 61 12.87 5.71 -11.70
CA ALA A 61 11.96 6.27 -12.71
C ALA A 61 10.48 6.23 -12.29
N ARG A 62 10.13 5.53 -11.20
CA ARG A 62 8.75 5.39 -10.73
C ARG A 62 8.27 6.72 -10.12
N PRO A 63 7.15 7.29 -10.59
CA PRO A 63 6.54 8.44 -9.94
C PRO A 63 6.16 8.08 -8.49
N LEU A 64 6.31 9.01 -7.57
CA LEU A 64 5.81 8.84 -6.21
C LEU A 64 4.28 8.74 -6.28
N ASP A 65 3.72 7.62 -5.79
CA ASP A 65 2.28 7.50 -5.51
C ASP A 65 1.93 8.45 -4.37
N SER A 66 1.76 9.73 -4.70
CA SER A 66 1.25 10.73 -3.80
C SER A 66 -0.15 11.10 -4.24
N LEU A 67 -1.01 11.39 -3.27
CA LEU A 67 -2.34 11.94 -3.54
C LEU A 67 -2.27 13.25 -4.35
N LEU A 68 -1.15 13.97 -4.25
CA LEU A 68 -0.86 15.17 -5.05
C LEU A 68 -0.63 14.82 -6.54
N VAL A 69 0.02 13.68 -6.83
CA VAL A 69 0.18 13.21 -8.22
C VAL A 69 -1.14 12.68 -8.80
N THR A 70 -1.95 11.98 -7.99
CA THR A 70 -3.24 11.43 -8.46
C THR A 70 -4.34 12.49 -8.59
N PHE A 71 -4.43 13.45 -7.67
CA PHE A 71 -5.54 14.40 -7.58
C PHE A 71 -5.14 15.87 -7.69
N GLY A 72 -3.84 16.18 -7.63
CA GLY A 72 -3.33 17.55 -7.80
C GLY A 72 -3.06 17.92 -9.26
N ASP A 73 -3.17 16.94 -10.18
CA ASP A 73 -3.05 17.18 -11.60
C ASP A 73 -4.34 17.79 -12.16
N ASN A 74 -4.46 19.12 -12.06
CA ASN A 74 -5.55 19.89 -12.66
C ASN A 74 -5.35 20.15 -14.16
N ARG A 75 -4.71 19.23 -14.88
CA ARG A 75 -4.66 19.30 -16.33
C ARG A 75 -6.07 19.14 -16.90
N PRO A 76 -6.48 19.99 -17.86
CA PRO A 76 -7.72 19.78 -18.60
C PRO A 76 -7.74 18.37 -19.20
N ALA A 77 -8.92 17.75 -19.26
CA ALA A 77 -9.09 16.45 -19.88
C ALA A 77 -8.47 16.44 -21.30
N VAL A 78 -7.79 15.34 -21.65
CA VAL A 78 -7.15 15.17 -22.96
C VAL A 78 -8.17 15.33 -24.10
N GLU A 79 -9.41 14.91 -23.85
CA GLU A 79 -10.53 15.09 -24.76
C GLU A 79 -11.65 15.86 -24.05
N PRO A 80 -11.96 17.09 -24.49
CA PRO A 80 -13.08 17.85 -23.94
C PRO A 80 -14.40 17.18 -24.31
N VAL A 81 -15.17 16.79 -23.30
CA VAL A 81 -16.52 16.24 -23.48
C VAL A 81 -17.55 17.34 -23.20
N ILE A 82 -18.52 17.52 -24.08
CA ILE A 82 -19.60 18.50 -23.89
C ILE A 82 -20.65 17.91 -22.92
N GLY A 83 -20.96 18.65 -21.87
CA GLY A 83 -21.94 18.30 -20.84
C GLY A 83 -23.29 18.98 -21.04
N VAL A 84 -24.29 18.53 -20.26
CA VAL A 84 -25.61 19.18 -20.22
C VAL A 84 -25.49 20.54 -19.55
N GLY A 85 -25.80 21.62 -20.29
CA GLY A 85 -25.76 23.00 -19.81
C GLY A 85 -24.63 23.84 -20.42
N ASP A 86 -23.73 23.24 -21.20
CA ASP A 86 -22.65 23.95 -21.87
C ASP A 86 -23.17 24.85 -23.00
N ALA A 87 -22.59 26.05 -23.11
CA ALA A 87 -22.82 26.95 -24.24
C ALA A 87 -21.75 26.72 -25.31
N VAL A 88 -22.18 26.38 -26.52
CA VAL A 88 -21.29 26.16 -27.68
C VAL A 88 -21.41 27.31 -28.67
N ALA A 89 -20.26 27.84 -29.12
CA ALA A 89 -20.20 28.87 -30.16
C ALA A 89 -19.96 28.22 -31.52
N VAL A 90 -20.89 28.40 -32.45
CA VAL A 90 -20.79 27.91 -33.83
C VAL A 90 -20.53 29.10 -34.75
N GLN A 91 -19.52 29.00 -35.60
CA GLN A 91 -19.17 30.03 -36.60
C GLN A 91 -19.27 29.42 -38.00
N VAL A 92 -19.68 30.23 -38.98
CA VAL A 92 -19.84 29.87 -40.40
C VAL A 92 -18.89 30.70 -41.23
#